data_AF-A0A6C0IXM2-F1
#
_entry.id   AF-A0A6C0IXM2-F1
#
_cell.length_a   1.000
_cell.length_b   1.000
_cell.length_c   1.000
_cell.angle_alpha   90.00
_cell.angle_beta   90.00
_cell.angle_gamma   90.00
#
_symmetry.space_group_name_H-M   'P 1'
#
loop_
_entity.id
_entity.type
_entity.pdbx_description
1 polymer ?
#
loop_
_entity_poly.entity_id
_entity_poly.type
_entity_poly.pdbx_seq_one_letter_code
_entity_poly.pdbx_strand_id
1 'polypeptide(L)'
;MSCKVKYCRFSNYHITLGHRCGKCKQYGHGQVECNNLSLKNELWEESKEDFLEEKDYCKIKDCEHKKTHKTKSHECSICFSKNHSKLNCDKNPENNIKLECPLCLTSNNVSLIDNLIYGLEEKCKACMMNPVEILLPQCKHAVLCKDCCKEINSEKLNYEIIDELNLINNFSFIKNIGDLFKKKTNIPNPYCKIVAGMGCILFVRKNINTNKFEGFFMHNDSWGQYGPKTDERPFLNDFIKNYQIIDC
;
A
#
# COMPACT_ATOMS: atom_id res chain seq x y z
N MET A 1 17.33 -22.79 25.13
CA MET A 1 16.07 -22.82 25.91
C MET A 1 14.94 -23.44 25.08
N SER A 2 14.03 -24.18 25.73
CA SER A 2 12.86 -24.83 25.12
C SER A 2 11.61 -24.62 25.97
N CYS A 3 10.43 -24.79 25.38
CA CYS A 3 9.14 -24.67 26.07
C CYS A 3 8.98 -25.73 27.16
N LYS A 4 8.64 -25.31 28.39
CA LYS A 4 8.43 -26.18 29.56
C LYS A 4 6.98 -26.68 29.71
N VAL A 5 6.05 -26.22 28.86
CA VAL A 5 4.64 -26.67 28.86
C VAL A 5 4.55 -28.18 28.64
N LYS A 6 3.78 -28.87 29.50
CA LYS A 6 3.57 -30.32 29.38
C LYS A 6 2.96 -30.69 28.02
N TYR A 7 3.53 -31.71 27.39
CA TYR A 7 3.09 -32.24 26.08
C TYR A 7 3.19 -31.24 24.91
N CYS A 8 4.03 -30.22 25.01
CA CYS A 8 4.30 -29.32 23.88
C CYS A 8 4.99 -30.07 22.73
N ARG A 9 4.28 -30.27 21.61
CA ARG A 9 4.78 -30.97 20.42
C ARG A 9 6.00 -30.31 19.75
N PHE A 10 6.14 -29.00 19.95
CA PHE A 10 7.13 -28.17 19.26
C PHE A 10 8.00 -27.39 20.25
N SER A 11 8.41 -28.02 21.35
CA SER A 11 9.12 -27.36 22.46
C SER A 11 10.43 -26.68 22.05
N ASN A 12 11.05 -27.07 20.93
CA ASN A 12 12.31 -26.50 20.45
C ASN A 12 12.13 -25.25 19.55
N TYR A 13 10.90 -24.82 19.26
CA TYR A 13 10.64 -23.66 18.37
C TYR A 13 10.15 -22.40 19.10
N HIS A 14 9.84 -22.49 20.39
CA HIS A 14 9.44 -21.36 21.23
C HIS A 14 9.76 -21.66 22.69
N ILE A 15 9.80 -20.61 23.50
CA ILE A 15 9.87 -20.72 24.97
C ILE A 15 8.45 -20.76 25.55
N THR A 16 8.32 -21.01 26.85
CA THR A 16 7.03 -21.07 27.55
C THR A 16 6.18 -19.81 27.32
N LEU A 17 6.77 -18.61 27.44
CA LEU A 17 6.08 -17.34 27.19
C LEU A 17 5.51 -17.23 25.76
N GLY A 18 6.12 -17.89 24.77
CA GLY A 18 5.64 -17.92 23.38
C GLY A 18 4.62 -19.02 23.08
N HIS A 19 4.30 -19.89 24.05
CA HIS A 19 3.35 -20.99 23.85
C HIS A 19 1.90 -20.49 23.87
N ARG A 20 1.13 -20.72 22.79
CA ARG A 20 -0.31 -20.39 22.73
C ARG A 20 -1.18 -21.56 23.17
N CYS A 21 -1.94 -21.39 24.25
CA CYS A 21 -2.82 -22.42 24.78
C CYS A 21 -3.92 -22.78 23.78
N GLY A 22 -4.06 -24.06 23.44
CA GLY A 22 -5.07 -24.52 22.50
C GLY A 22 -6.53 -24.31 22.96
N LYS A 23 -6.76 -24.19 24.28
CA LYS A 23 -8.08 -24.06 24.91
C LYS A 23 -8.54 -22.59 25.00
N CYS A 24 -7.79 -21.74 25.69
CA CYS A 24 -8.17 -20.32 25.92
C CYS A 24 -7.49 -19.32 24.97
N LYS A 25 -6.57 -19.77 24.11
CA LYS A 25 -5.82 -18.96 23.13
C LYS A 25 -4.88 -17.90 23.72
N GLN A 26 -4.71 -17.85 25.04
CA GLN A 26 -3.72 -17.01 25.72
C GLN A 26 -2.32 -17.65 25.67
N TYR A 27 -1.29 -16.84 25.87
CA TYR A 27 0.10 -17.28 25.85
C TYR A 27 0.61 -17.71 27.24
N GLY A 28 1.79 -18.35 27.29
CA GLY A 28 2.51 -18.66 28.54
C GLY A 28 2.18 -19.98 29.22
N HIS A 29 1.24 -20.78 28.70
CA HIS A 29 0.81 -22.02 29.35
C HIS A 29 0.13 -23.00 28.37
N GLY A 30 -0.05 -24.27 28.79
CA GLY A 30 -0.70 -25.32 28.01
C GLY A 30 -2.13 -25.64 28.42
N GLN A 31 -2.71 -26.67 27.79
CA GLN A 31 -4.08 -27.10 28.06
C GLN A 31 -4.25 -27.70 29.47
N VAL A 32 -3.20 -28.32 30.01
CA VAL A 32 -3.19 -28.93 31.35
C VAL A 32 -3.23 -27.84 32.43
N GLU A 33 -2.50 -26.75 32.23
CA GLU A 33 -2.36 -25.66 33.18
C GLU A 33 -3.50 -24.62 33.08
N CYS A 34 -4.24 -24.59 31.97
CA CYS A 34 -5.23 -23.54 31.64
C CYS A 34 -6.28 -23.26 32.74
N ASN A 35 -6.70 -24.29 33.47
CA ASN A 35 -7.72 -24.17 34.53
C ASN A 35 -7.15 -24.45 35.93
N ASN A 36 -5.82 -24.51 36.08
CA ASN A 36 -5.16 -24.75 37.34
C ASN A 36 -4.17 -23.62 37.63
N LEU A 37 -4.59 -22.66 38.45
CA LEU A 37 -3.81 -21.45 38.74
C LEU A 37 -2.47 -21.79 39.41
N SER A 38 -2.43 -22.82 40.26
CA SER A 38 -1.20 -23.26 40.92
C SER A 38 -0.16 -23.69 39.88
N LEU A 39 -0.55 -24.55 38.93
CA LEU A 39 0.36 -25.02 37.87
C LEU A 39 0.75 -23.88 36.92
N LYS A 40 -0.16 -22.94 36.65
CA LYS A 40 0.15 -21.79 35.80
C LYS A 40 1.19 -20.87 36.46
N ASN A 41 1.07 -20.64 37.77
CA ASN A 41 2.00 -19.81 38.54
C ASN A 41 3.38 -20.49 38.67
N GLU A 42 3.41 -21.79 38.95
CA GLU A 42 4.65 -22.58 38.99
C GLU A 42 5.39 -22.48 37.64
N LEU A 43 4.69 -22.76 36.54
CA LEU A 43 5.24 -22.68 35.19
C LEU A 43 5.72 -21.26 34.83
N TRP A 44 4.99 -20.23 35.26
CA TRP A 44 5.38 -18.83 35.07
C TRP A 44 6.67 -18.51 35.81
N GLU A 45 6.76 -18.84 37.10
CA GLU A 45 7.95 -18.57 37.92
C GLU A 45 9.18 -19.28 37.35
N GLU A 46 9.03 -20.51 36.86
CA GLU A 46 10.11 -21.26 36.24
C GLU A 46 10.59 -20.67 34.90
N SER A 47 9.76 -19.90 34.21
CA SER A 47 10.03 -19.50 32.81
C SER A 47 10.02 -18.00 32.53
N LYS A 48 9.77 -17.16 33.54
CA LYS A 48 9.71 -15.69 33.39
C LYS A 48 11.00 -15.06 32.87
N GLU A 49 12.15 -15.69 33.13
CA GLU A 49 13.47 -15.25 32.65
C GLU A 49 13.94 -16.00 31.39
N ASP A 50 13.12 -16.92 30.85
CA ASP A 50 13.50 -17.64 29.64
C ASP A 50 13.44 -16.69 28.44
N PHE A 51 14.53 -16.60 27.68
CA PHE A 51 14.58 -15.93 26.39
C PHE A 51 15.34 -16.79 25.37
N LEU A 52 15.00 -16.64 24.09
CA LEU A 52 15.86 -17.19 23.04
C LEU A 52 17.16 -16.39 22.95
N GLU A 53 18.20 -17.04 22.41
CA GLU A 53 19.40 -16.31 21.99
C GLU A 53 19.08 -15.48 20.74
N GLU A 54 19.78 -14.36 20.54
CA GLU A 54 19.50 -13.42 19.45
C GLU A 54 19.53 -14.08 18.06
N LYS A 55 20.42 -15.05 17.85
CA LYS A 55 20.52 -15.83 16.61
C LYS A 55 19.27 -16.67 16.29
N ASP A 56 18.48 -17.00 17.31
CA ASP A 56 17.28 -17.83 17.24
C ASP A 56 15.99 -17.00 17.20
N TYR A 57 16.05 -15.67 17.29
CA TYR A 57 14.87 -14.81 17.21
C TYR A 57 14.09 -14.99 15.91
N CYS A 58 12.78 -14.76 16.00
CA CYS A 58 11.94 -14.68 14.82
C CYS A 58 12.45 -13.58 13.88
N LYS A 59 12.69 -13.96 12.63
CA LYS A 59 13.21 -13.07 11.58
C LYS A 59 12.11 -12.37 10.77
N ILE A 60 10.84 -12.60 11.12
CA ILE A 60 9.71 -11.98 10.42
C ILE A 60 9.61 -10.51 10.81
N LYS A 61 9.57 -9.65 9.79
CA LYS A 61 9.44 -8.20 9.96
C LYS A 61 8.16 -7.88 10.74
N ASP A 62 8.26 -6.94 11.67
CA ASP A 62 7.15 -6.46 12.51
C ASP A 62 6.58 -7.51 13.48
N CYS A 63 7.35 -8.54 13.83
CA CYS A 63 7.00 -9.47 14.89
C CYS A 63 7.19 -8.85 16.28
N GLU A 64 6.08 -8.56 16.98
CA GLU A 64 6.07 -7.95 18.32
C GLU A 64 6.83 -8.79 19.37
N HIS A 65 6.78 -10.12 19.27
CA HIS A 65 7.32 -11.04 20.26
C HIS A 65 8.51 -11.87 19.75
N LYS A 66 9.37 -11.29 18.90
CA LYS A 66 10.48 -12.01 18.24
C LYS A 66 11.43 -12.77 19.18
N LYS A 67 11.52 -12.37 20.45
CA LYS A 67 12.37 -13.00 21.47
C LYS A 67 11.83 -14.31 22.04
N THR A 68 10.54 -14.60 21.80
CA THR A 68 9.82 -15.72 22.43
C THR A 68 9.67 -16.94 21.54
N HIS A 69 9.94 -16.81 20.24
CA HIS A 69 9.80 -17.89 19.27
C HIS A 69 10.77 -17.75 18.10
N LYS A 70 11.11 -18.89 17.50
CA LYS A 70 11.86 -18.97 16.24
C LYS A 70 10.93 -18.68 15.07
N THR A 71 11.49 -18.30 13.92
CA THR A 71 10.71 -18.04 12.68
C THR A 71 9.72 -19.15 12.32
N LYS A 72 10.10 -20.42 12.50
CA LYS A 72 9.25 -21.59 12.20
C LYS A 72 8.00 -21.72 13.09
N SER A 73 7.99 -21.07 14.25
CA SER A 73 6.84 -21.03 15.17
C SER A 73 6.06 -19.73 15.06
N HIS A 74 6.42 -18.83 14.15
CA HIS A 74 5.69 -17.59 13.99
C HIS A 74 4.25 -17.88 13.58
N GLU A 75 3.33 -17.20 14.23
CA GLU A 75 1.90 -17.27 14.00
C GLU A 75 1.40 -15.84 13.75
N CYS A 76 0.78 -15.62 12.59
CA CYS A 76 0.28 -14.31 12.23
C CYS A 76 -0.90 -13.92 13.13
N SER A 77 -0.87 -12.70 13.68
CA SER A 77 -1.92 -12.18 14.56
C SER A 77 -3.27 -11.98 13.86
N ILE A 78 -3.29 -11.95 12.53
CA ILE A 78 -4.50 -11.74 11.73
C ILE A 78 -5.18 -13.07 11.38
N CYS A 79 -4.44 -13.99 10.74
CA CYS A 79 -5.03 -15.21 10.21
C CYS A 79 -4.69 -16.48 11.02
N PHE A 80 -3.80 -16.38 12.01
CA PHE A 80 -3.29 -17.49 12.82
C PHE A 80 -2.60 -18.61 12.02
N SER A 81 -2.27 -18.37 10.75
CA SER A 81 -1.42 -19.27 9.96
C SER A 81 0.05 -18.94 10.18
N LYS A 82 0.93 -19.88 9.81
CA LYS A 82 2.35 -19.81 10.16
C LYS A 82 3.19 -19.09 9.10
N ASN A 83 4.38 -18.63 9.49
CA ASN A 83 5.49 -18.26 8.60
C ASN A 83 5.28 -17.06 7.65
N HIS A 84 4.46 -16.06 7.99
CA HIS A 84 4.38 -14.81 7.22
C HIS A 84 4.12 -13.61 8.16
N SER A 85 4.52 -12.41 7.74
CA SER A 85 4.29 -11.18 8.51
C SER A 85 2.83 -10.70 8.42
N LYS A 86 2.44 -9.78 9.30
CA LYS A 86 1.15 -9.08 9.20
C LYS A 86 0.95 -8.43 7.83
N LEU A 87 2.00 -7.78 7.31
CA LEU A 87 2.00 -7.12 6.00
C LEU A 87 1.81 -8.11 4.83
N ASN A 88 2.38 -9.31 4.94
CA ASN A 88 2.24 -10.37 3.95
C ASN A 88 1.06 -11.30 4.29
N CYS A 89 0.17 -10.90 5.20
CA CYS A 89 -0.98 -11.70 5.54
C CYS A 89 -2.04 -11.52 4.49
N ASP A 90 -2.38 -12.62 3.85
CA ASP A 90 -3.48 -12.74 2.90
C ASP A 90 -4.79 -12.14 3.45
N LYS A 91 -5.08 -12.37 4.73
CA LYS A 91 -6.28 -11.86 5.40
C LYS A 91 -6.11 -10.47 6.01
N ASN A 92 -5.04 -9.74 5.72
CA ASN A 92 -4.85 -8.40 6.28
C ASN A 92 -6.00 -7.50 5.79
N PRO A 93 -6.82 -6.91 6.69
CA PRO A 93 -7.87 -5.99 6.27
C PRO A 93 -7.34 -4.74 5.57
N GLU A 94 -6.06 -4.39 5.75
CA GLU A 94 -5.38 -3.35 4.97
C GLU A 94 -5.19 -3.74 3.49
N ASN A 95 -5.36 -5.02 3.13
CA ASN A 95 -5.38 -5.46 1.73
C ASN A 95 -6.73 -5.18 1.03
N ASN A 96 -7.70 -4.59 1.73
CA ASN A 96 -8.95 -4.17 1.11
C ASN A 96 -8.74 -2.89 0.30
N ILE A 97 -9.00 -2.97 -1.00
CA ILE A 97 -8.78 -1.89 -1.95
C ILE A 97 -10.10 -1.18 -2.22
N LYS A 98 -10.13 0.14 -2.01
CA LYS A 98 -11.27 0.98 -2.40
C LYS A 98 -11.06 1.53 -3.81
N LEU A 99 -11.78 0.99 -4.79
CA LEU A 99 -11.68 1.41 -6.19
C LEU A 99 -13.05 1.60 -6.83
N GLU A 100 -13.10 2.40 -7.89
CA GLU A 100 -14.31 2.56 -8.70
C GLU A 100 -14.22 1.67 -9.94
N CYS A 101 -15.33 1.04 -10.30
CA CYS A 101 -15.38 0.17 -11.47
C CYS A 101 -15.10 1.00 -12.74
N PRO A 102 -14.13 0.62 -13.60
CA PRO A 102 -13.87 1.33 -14.86
C PRO A 102 -15.06 1.35 -15.85
N LEU A 103 -16.01 0.43 -15.71
CA LEU A 103 -17.18 0.37 -16.61
C LEU A 103 -18.38 1.18 -16.12
N CYS A 104 -18.68 1.13 -14.82
CA CYS A 104 -19.91 1.70 -14.28
C CYS A 104 -19.71 2.70 -13.14
N LEU A 105 -18.46 2.99 -12.78
CA LEU A 105 -18.05 3.93 -11.72
C LEU A 105 -18.59 3.60 -10.32
N THR A 106 -19.19 2.42 -10.12
CA THR A 106 -19.65 1.99 -8.80
C THR A 106 -18.44 1.84 -7.86
N SER A 107 -18.53 2.38 -6.65
CA SER A 107 -17.51 2.22 -5.62
C SER A 107 -17.50 0.79 -5.10
N ASN A 108 -16.31 0.19 -5.04
CA ASN A 108 -16.10 -1.17 -4.58
C ASN A 108 -15.06 -1.24 -3.47
N ASN A 109 -15.26 -2.18 -2.55
CA ASN A 109 -14.30 -2.54 -1.51
C ASN A 109 -13.83 -3.98 -1.78
N VAL A 110 -12.67 -4.12 -2.42
CA VAL A 110 -12.19 -5.36 -3.01
C VAL A 110 -11.17 -6.02 -2.10
N SER A 111 -11.43 -7.27 -1.72
CA SER A 111 -10.44 -8.17 -1.12
C SER A 111 -9.76 -8.96 -2.25
N LEU A 112 -8.44 -8.83 -2.41
CA LEU A 112 -7.68 -9.51 -3.46
C LEU A 112 -7.73 -11.06 -3.38
N ILE A 113 -8.34 -11.60 -2.34
CA ILE A 113 -8.48 -13.03 -2.11
C ILE A 113 -9.92 -13.45 -2.26
N ASP A 114 -10.82 -12.80 -1.54
CA ASP A 114 -12.23 -13.18 -1.54
C ASP A 114 -12.92 -12.82 -2.87
N ASN A 115 -12.34 -11.91 -3.65
CA ASN A 115 -12.85 -11.48 -4.95
C ASN A 115 -12.04 -11.99 -6.14
N LEU A 116 -11.08 -12.89 -5.91
CA LEU A 116 -10.29 -13.50 -6.96
C LEU A 116 -11.14 -14.57 -7.68
N ILE A 117 -11.18 -14.49 -9.00
CA ILE A 117 -11.87 -15.43 -9.88
C ILE A 117 -10.87 -16.01 -10.89
N TYR A 118 -11.19 -17.20 -11.40
CA TYR A 118 -10.34 -17.94 -12.34
C TYR A 118 -11.14 -18.41 -13.54
N GLY A 119 -10.46 -18.71 -14.65
CA GLY A 119 -11.06 -19.31 -15.85
C GLY A 119 -11.68 -18.32 -16.83
N LEU A 120 -11.50 -17.01 -16.63
CA LEU A 120 -11.85 -16.01 -17.64
C LEU A 120 -10.67 -15.77 -18.59
N GLU A 121 -10.94 -15.87 -19.89
CA GLU A 121 -9.96 -15.58 -20.95
C GLU A 121 -9.96 -14.10 -21.36
N GLU A 122 -11.00 -13.35 -20.96
CA GLU A 122 -11.09 -11.92 -21.24
C GLU A 122 -9.90 -11.16 -20.65
N LYS A 123 -9.42 -10.17 -21.41
CA LYS A 123 -8.34 -9.28 -20.97
C LYS A 123 -8.86 -8.18 -20.06
N CYS A 124 -8.07 -7.88 -19.04
CA CYS A 124 -8.23 -6.75 -18.12
C CYS A 124 -8.47 -5.45 -18.91
N LYS A 125 -9.51 -4.69 -18.55
CA LYS A 125 -9.87 -3.44 -19.23
C LYS A 125 -8.92 -2.27 -18.92
N ALA A 126 -8.06 -2.40 -17.90
CA ALA A 126 -7.06 -1.39 -17.56
C ALA A 126 -5.76 -1.58 -18.36
N CYS A 127 -5.10 -2.75 -18.27
CA CYS A 127 -3.83 -2.98 -18.99
C CYS A 127 -3.99 -3.64 -20.37
N MET A 128 -5.13 -4.24 -20.69
CA MET A 128 -5.39 -5.01 -21.92
C MET A 128 -4.45 -6.22 -22.16
N MET A 129 -3.60 -6.57 -21.20
CA MET A 129 -2.59 -7.64 -21.33
C MET A 129 -2.94 -8.89 -20.53
N ASN A 130 -3.20 -8.72 -19.24
CA ASN A 130 -3.44 -9.82 -18.29
C ASN A 130 -4.90 -10.27 -18.32
N PRO A 131 -5.20 -11.56 -18.01
CA PRO A 131 -6.57 -12.03 -17.89
C PRO A 131 -7.30 -11.30 -16.75
N VAL A 132 -8.63 -11.22 -16.85
CA VAL A 132 -9.48 -10.75 -15.76
C VAL A 132 -9.46 -11.76 -14.62
N GLU A 133 -9.16 -11.27 -13.42
CA GLU A 133 -9.02 -12.10 -12.22
C GLU A 133 -9.82 -11.56 -11.03
N ILE A 134 -10.40 -10.35 -11.14
CA ILE A 134 -11.07 -9.68 -10.02
C ILE A 134 -12.54 -9.44 -10.32
N LEU A 135 -13.42 -9.97 -9.47
CA LEU A 135 -14.85 -9.69 -9.45
C LEU A 135 -15.17 -8.56 -8.48
N LEU A 136 -15.61 -7.41 -8.99
CA LEU A 136 -15.93 -6.26 -8.15
C LEU A 136 -17.21 -6.53 -7.32
N PRO A 137 -17.15 -6.55 -5.96
CA PRO A 137 -18.21 -7.14 -5.16
C PRO A 137 -19.54 -6.38 -5.18
N GLN A 138 -19.55 -5.07 -5.42
CA GLN A 138 -20.76 -4.24 -5.39
C GLN A 138 -21.47 -4.23 -6.74
N CYS A 139 -20.72 -4.13 -7.85
CA CYS A 139 -21.30 -4.07 -9.21
C CYS A 139 -21.25 -5.39 -9.99
N LYS A 140 -20.53 -6.40 -9.48
CA LYS A 140 -20.33 -7.73 -10.10
C LYS A 140 -19.67 -7.71 -11.48
N HIS A 141 -19.05 -6.60 -11.88
CA HIS A 141 -18.21 -6.57 -13.08
C HIS A 141 -16.87 -7.28 -12.83
N ALA A 142 -16.49 -8.13 -13.76
CA ALA A 142 -15.18 -8.79 -13.82
C ALA A 142 -14.35 -8.09 -14.90
N VAL A 143 -13.55 -7.09 -14.50
CA VAL A 143 -12.92 -6.16 -15.47
C VAL A 143 -11.45 -5.87 -15.22
N LEU A 144 -10.91 -6.31 -14.08
CA LEU A 144 -9.52 -6.06 -13.69
C LEU A 144 -8.75 -7.37 -13.51
N CYS A 145 -7.46 -7.35 -13.85
CA CYS A 145 -6.50 -8.34 -13.36
C CYS A 145 -6.06 -7.98 -11.93
N LYS A 146 -5.38 -8.90 -11.25
CA LYS A 146 -4.89 -8.71 -9.89
C LYS A 146 -3.89 -7.55 -9.77
N ASP A 147 -3.04 -7.37 -10.77
CA ASP A 147 -1.98 -6.35 -10.75
C ASP A 147 -2.55 -4.94 -10.91
N CYS A 148 -3.40 -4.70 -11.92
CA CYS A 148 -4.05 -3.39 -12.08
C CYS A 148 -4.93 -3.03 -10.88
N CYS A 149 -5.56 -4.01 -10.24
CA CYS A 149 -6.32 -3.76 -9.01
C CYS A 149 -5.43 -3.21 -7.88
N LYS A 150 -4.19 -3.70 -7.75
CA LYS A 150 -3.20 -3.19 -6.78
C LYS A 150 -2.67 -1.82 -7.17
N GLU A 151 -2.38 -1.60 -8.45
CA GLU A 151 -1.84 -0.34 -8.96
C GLU A 151 -2.82 0.83 -8.74
N ILE A 152 -4.11 0.63 -9.05
CA ILE A 152 -5.16 1.64 -8.80
C ILE A 152 -5.23 2.04 -7.32
N ASN A 153 -4.96 1.11 -6.40
CA ASN A 153 -4.86 1.41 -4.97
C ASN A 153 -3.65 2.27 -4.63
N SER A 154 -2.52 2.02 -5.30
CA SER A 154 -1.27 2.78 -5.09
C SER A 154 -1.33 4.18 -5.70
N GLU A 155 -2.09 4.36 -6.79
CA GLU A 155 -2.21 5.66 -7.48
C GLU A 155 -3.20 6.62 -6.82
N LYS A 156 -4.20 6.12 -6.06
CA LYS A 156 -5.02 7.00 -5.21
C LYS A 156 -4.24 7.64 -4.06
N LEU A 157 -3.03 7.19 -3.77
CA LEU A 157 -2.07 7.87 -2.90
C LEU A 157 -1.20 8.92 -3.64
N ASN A 158 -1.30 9.01 -4.97
CA ASN A 158 -0.45 9.83 -5.84
C ASN A 158 -1.25 10.76 -6.79
N TYR A 159 -2.49 11.12 -6.45
CA TYR A 159 -3.17 12.23 -7.14
C TYR A 159 -2.55 13.60 -6.82
N GLU A 160 -1.48 13.65 -6.03
CA GLU A 160 -0.76 14.86 -5.70
C GLU A 160 0.70 14.69 -6.11
N ILE A 161 1.11 15.51 -7.08
CA ILE A 161 2.51 15.76 -7.48
C ILE A 161 3.13 14.60 -8.29
N ILE A 162 3.17 14.77 -9.62
CA ILE A 162 4.09 13.98 -10.45
C ILE A 162 5.51 14.34 -9.98
N ASP A 163 6.13 13.45 -9.20
CA ASP A 163 7.47 13.68 -8.63
C ASP A 163 8.49 13.83 -9.77
N GLU A 164 9.52 14.64 -9.49
CA GLU A 164 10.53 15.15 -10.44
C GLU A 164 11.11 14.04 -11.34
N LEU A 165 11.24 12.80 -10.83
CA LEU A 165 11.78 11.64 -11.54
C LEU A 165 10.87 11.09 -12.66
N ASN A 166 9.55 11.07 -12.47
CA ASN A 166 8.61 10.53 -13.48
C ASN A 166 8.38 11.50 -14.64
N LEU A 167 8.44 12.80 -14.33
CA LEU A 167 8.48 13.87 -15.31
C LEU A 167 9.77 13.76 -16.14
N ILE A 168 10.94 13.74 -15.49
CA ILE A 168 12.25 13.79 -16.16
C ILE A 168 12.49 12.58 -17.07
N ASN A 169 12.07 11.39 -16.66
CA ASN A 169 12.37 10.16 -17.41
C ASN A 169 11.56 10.00 -18.70
N ASN A 170 10.36 10.59 -18.78
CA ASN A 170 9.49 10.42 -19.95
C ASN A 170 9.66 11.52 -21.01
N PHE A 171 10.33 12.63 -20.67
CA PHE A 171 10.38 13.80 -21.54
C PHE A 171 11.77 14.45 -21.57
N SER A 172 12.48 14.26 -22.68
CA SER A 172 13.75 14.92 -22.96
C SER A 172 13.70 16.45 -22.86
N PHE A 173 12.51 17.06 -22.90
CA PHE A 173 12.32 18.50 -22.76
C PHE A 173 12.53 19.03 -21.32
N ILE A 174 12.43 18.20 -20.29
CA ILE A 174 12.41 18.70 -18.89
C ILE A 174 13.77 19.20 -18.42
N LYS A 175 14.85 18.63 -18.94
CA LYS A 175 16.20 19.16 -18.69
C LYS A 175 16.31 20.64 -19.10
N ASN A 176 15.61 21.03 -20.17
CA ASN A 176 15.56 22.42 -20.64
C ASN A 176 14.72 23.32 -19.73
N ILE A 177 13.68 22.80 -19.07
CA ILE A 177 12.84 23.55 -18.12
C ILE A 177 13.65 23.95 -16.90
N GLY A 178 14.43 23.02 -16.34
CA GLY A 178 15.29 23.30 -15.19
C GLY A 178 16.23 24.48 -15.45
N ASP A 179 16.85 24.52 -16.63
CA ASP A 179 17.74 25.60 -17.03
C ASP A 179 16.98 26.91 -17.33
N LEU A 180 15.79 26.82 -17.89
CA LEU A 180 14.92 27.97 -18.14
C LEU A 180 14.48 28.66 -16.83
N PHE A 181 14.11 27.87 -15.82
CA PHE A 181 13.76 28.38 -14.48
C PHE A 181 14.97 29.00 -13.78
N LYS A 182 16.18 28.44 -13.96
CA LYS A 182 17.43 29.02 -13.45
C LYS A 182 17.80 30.34 -14.13
N LYS A 183 17.51 30.51 -15.43
CA LYS A 183 17.81 31.75 -16.17
C LYS A 183 16.87 32.90 -15.85
N LYS A 184 15.68 32.62 -15.30
CA LYS A 184 14.64 33.60 -15.01
C LYS A 184 14.55 33.92 -13.51
N THR A 185 15.69 34.14 -12.85
CA THR A 185 15.76 34.38 -11.38
C THR A 185 14.98 35.61 -10.90
N ASN A 186 14.69 36.56 -11.78
CA ASN A 186 14.01 37.82 -11.42
C ASN A 186 12.49 37.69 -11.39
N ILE A 187 11.94 36.53 -11.75
CA ILE A 187 10.50 36.29 -11.78
C ILE A 187 10.14 35.49 -10.53
N PRO A 188 9.38 36.05 -9.58
CA PRO A 188 8.96 35.31 -8.40
C PRO A 188 8.00 34.20 -8.82
N ASN A 189 8.28 32.98 -8.35
CA ASN A 189 7.42 31.81 -8.52
C ASN A 189 7.06 31.55 -9.99
N PRO A 190 8.04 31.23 -10.85
CA PRO A 190 7.75 30.99 -12.26
C PRO A 190 6.94 29.71 -12.46
N TYR A 191 6.04 29.74 -13.44
CA TYR A 191 5.45 28.54 -14.04
C TYR A 191 5.48 28.68 -15.56
N CYS A 192 5.47 27.58 -16.30
CA CYS A 192 5.36 27.64 -17.75
C CYS A 192 4.34 26.65 -18.31
N LYS A 193 3.96 26.87 -19.57
CA LYS A 193 2.97 26.09 -20.30
C LYS A 193 3.65 25.38 -21.44
N ILE A 194 3.36 24.09 -21.61
CA ILE A 194 3.97 23.25 -22.62
C ILE A 194 2.85 22.60 -23.41
N VAL A 195 2.81 22.86 -24.71
CA VAL A 195 1.81 22.28 -25.59
C VAL A 195 2.16 20.81 -25.81
N ALA A 196 1.26 19.92 -25.40
CA ALA A 196 1.43 18.47 -25.49
C ALA A 196 0.78 17.87 -26.76
N GLY A 197 0.23 18.71 -27.64
CA GLY A 197 -0.48 18.32 -28.85
C GLY A 197 -1.99 18.13 -28.64
N MET A 198 -2.76 18.12 -29.74
CA MET A 198 -4.22 17.93 -29.73
C MET A 198 -5.01 18.87 -28.79
N GLY A 199 -4.47 20.05 -28.47
CA GLY A 199 -5.07 21.00 -27.54
C GLY A 199 -4.78 20.72 -26.05
N CYS A 200 -4.01 19.67 -25.74
CA CYS A 200 -3.56 19.39 -24.37
C CYS A 200 -2.40 20.30 -23.96
N ILE A 201 -2.38 20.72 -22.70
CA ILE A 201 -1.36 21.62 -22.14
C ILE A 201 -0.86 21.08 -20.81
N LEU A 202 0.47 20.93 -20.67
CA LEU A 202 1.13 20.67 -19.40
C LEU A 202 1.59 21.98 -18.78
N PHE A 203 1.15 22.26 -17.56
CA PHE A 203 1.60 23.38 -16.74
C PHE A 203 2.67 22.87 -15.78
N VAL A 204 3.84 23.50 -15.78
CA VAL A 204 4.95 23.12 -14.89
C VAL A 204 5.30 24.30 -14.01
N ARG A 205 5.37 24.08 -12.69
CA ARG A 205 5.80 25.09 -11.71
C ARG A 205 6.87 24.52 -10.80
N LYS A 206 7.61 25.40 -10.12
CA LYS A 206 8.50 25.01 -9.02
C LYS A 206 7.82 25.33 -7.69
N ASN A 207 7.48 24.33 -6.89
CA ASN A 207 6.82 24.52 -5.62
C ASN A 207 7.66 25.42 -4.70
N ILE A 208 7.06 26.47 -4.15
CA ILE A 208 7.74 27.48 -3.34
C ILE A 208 8.24 26.89 -2.00
N ASN A 209 7.47 25.97 -1.43
CA ASN A 209 7.74 25.37 -0.12
C ASN A 209 8.73 24.21 -0.23
N THR A 210 8.60 23.37 -1.25
CA THR A 210 9.39 22.13 -1.38
C THR A 210 10.57 22.26 -2.34
N ASN A 211 10.61 23.33 -3.15
CA ASN A 211 11.61 23.55 -4.20
C ASN A 211 11.65 22.44 -5.27
N LYS A 212 10.62 21.59 -5.33
CA LYS A 212 10.44 20.53 -6.35
C LYS A 212 9.64 21.04 -7.54
N PHE A 213 9.83 20.42 -8.71
CA PHE A 213 8.94 20.66 -9.85
C PHE A 213 7.62 19.90 -9.69
N GLU A 214 6.53 20.54 -10.10
CA GLU A 214 5.19 19.96 -10.14
C GLU A 214 4.58 20.18 -11.52
N GLY A 215 3.80 19.21 -11.98
CA GLY A 215 3.08 19.27 -13.25
C GLY A 215 1.57 19.20 -13.05
N PHE A 216 0.82 19.96 -13.84
CA PHE A 216 -0.64 19.88 -13.95
C PHE A 216 -1.01 19.74 -15.43
N PHE A 217 -1.63 18.62 -15.81
CA PHE A 217 -1.95 18.32 -17.21
C PHE A 217 -3.41 18.63 -17.49
N MET A 218 -3.67 19.55 -18.42
CA MET A 218 -5.02 19.85 -18.91
C MET A 218 -5.24 19.13 -20.24
N HIS A 219 -6.23 18.24 -20.29
CA HIS A 219 -6.70 17.69 -21.56
C HIS A 219 -7.52 18.75 -22.33
N ASN A 220 -7.72 18.54 -23.64
CA ASN A 220 -8.50 19.47 -24.48
C ASN A 220 -9.99 19.51 -24.07
N ASP A 221 -10.52 18.46 -23.46
CA ASP A 221 -11.90 18.41 -22.94
C ASP A 221 -12.04 18.90 -21.49
N SER A 222 -10.93 19.09 -20.76
CA SER A 222 -10.89 19.64 -19.38
C SER A 222 -11.27 21.12 -19.28
N TRP A 223 -11.60 21.77 -20.39
CA TRP A 223 -11.94 23.21 -20.44
C TRP A 223 -13.44 23.48 -20.27
N GLY A 224 -14.20 22.50 -19.78
CA GLY A 224 -15.65 22.61 -19.60
C GLY A 224 -16.45 22.45 -20.89
N GLN A 225 -15.85 21.87 -21.95
CA GLN A 225 -16.52 21.63 -23.23
C GLN A 225 -17.82 20.81 -23.06
N TYR A 226 -17.87 19.90 -22.09
CA TYR A 226 -19.02 19.03 -21.80
C TYR A 226 -19.78 19.45 -20.53
N GLY A 227 -19.61 20.71 -20.11
CA GLY A 227 -20.31 21.31 -18.97
C GLY A 227 -19.46 21.46 -17.70
N PRO A 228 -20.04 21.98 -16.60
CA PRO A 228 -19.29 22.35 -15.40
C PRO A 228 -18.54 21.20 -14.72
N LYS A 229 -18.95 19.95 -14.96
CA LYS A 229 -18.32 18.76 -14.37
C LYS A 229 -16.98 18.40 -15.03
N THR A 230 -16.73 18.85 -16.26
CA THR A 230 -15.48 18.63 -16.98
C THR A 230 -14.62 19.90 -17.02
N ASP A 231 -14.95 20.90 -16.20
CA ASP A 231 -14.21 22.16 -16.12
C ASP A 231 -13.17 22.10 -15.00
N GLU A 232 -11.92 21.86 -15.37
CA GLU A 232 -10.80 21.78 -14.43
C GLU A 232 -10.10 23.12 -14.23
N ARG A 233 -10.58 24.22 -14.86
CA ARG A 233 -10.02 25.56 -14.67
C ARG A 233 -9.95 25.99 -13.20
N PRO A 234 -10.90 25.64 -12.30
CA PRO A 234 -10.76 25.95 -10.87
C PRO A 234 -9.50 25.34 -10.24
N PHE A 235 -9.16 24.09 -10.57
CA PHE A 235 -7.96 23.42 -10.06
C PHE A 235 -6.70 24.00 -10.68
N LEU A 236 -6.72 24.28 -11.99
CA LEU A 236 -5.62 24.97 -12.66
C LEU A 236 -5.35 26.35 -12.05
N ASN A 237 -6.41 27.13 -11.78
CA ASN A 237 -6.30 28.46 -11.17
C ASN A 237 -5.68 28.39 -9.77
N ASP A 238 -6.00 27.36 -8.99
CA ASP A 238 -5.36 27.12 -7.71
C ASP A 238 -3.90 26.68 -7.87
N PHE A 239 -3.60 25.82 -8.85
CA PHE A 239 -2.25 25.40 -9.20
C PHE A 239 -1.34 26.55 -9.66
N ILE A 240 -1.84 27.57 -10.35
CA ILE A 240 -1.03 28.72 -10.77
C ILE A 240 -1.17 29.93 -9.84
N LYS A 241 -1.89 29.79 -8.72
CA LYS A 241 -2.12 30.89 -7.78
C LYS A 241 -0.81 31.38 -7.18
N ASN A 242 -0.54 32.67 -7.30
CA ASN A 242 0.71 33.32 -6.89
C ASN A 242 1.96 32.94 -7.70
N TYR A 243 1.76 32.34 -8.88
CA TYR A 243 2.82 32.07 -9.84
C TYR A 243 2.76 33.04 -11.02
N GLN A 244 3.92 33.30 -11.63
CA GLN A 244 4.06 34.15 -12.81
C GLN A 244 4.44 33.31 -14.02
N ILE A 245 3.76 33.54 -15.14
CA ILE A 245 4.02 32.81 -16.37
C ILE A 245 5.39 33.21 -16.95
N ILE A 246 6.14 32.21 -17.41
CA ILE A 246 7.33 32.42 -18.24
C ILE A 246 7.16 31.68 -19.57
N ASP A 247 7.75 32.25 -20.61
CA ASP A 247 7.70 31.63 -21.93
C ASP A 247 8.58 30.36 -21.94
N CYS A 248 7.89 29.24 -22.18
CA CYS A 248 8.39 27.95 -22.65
C CYS A 248 7.89 27.84 -24.11
#